data_AF-A0A2E9LKK5-F1
#
_entry.id   AF-A0A2E9LKK5-F1
#
_cell.length_a   1.000
_cell.length_b   1.000
_cell.length_c   1.000
_cell.angle_alpha   90.00
_cell.angle_beta   90.00
_cell.angle_gamma   90.00
#
_symmetry.space_group_name_H-M   'P 1'
#
loop_
_entity.id
_entity.type
_entity.pdbx_description
1 polymer ?
#
loop_
_entity_poly.entity_id
_entity_poly.type
_entity_poly.pdbx_seq_one_letter_code
_entity_poly.pdbx_strand_id
1 'polypeptide(L)' 'MDKLIDIANRAVADYGFRQAVLYGAGDIASKWSLTEDEAALLSGSILDELSALPIPVQPADIPAEQARVAEVIKRLI' A
#
# COMPACT_ATOMS: atom_id res chain seq x y z
N MET A 1 -12.14 -0.48 -2.50
CA MET A 1 -11.07 -1.26 -3.16
C MET A 1 -10.13 -0.39 -3.97
N ASP A 2 -10.60 0.51 -4.83
CA ASP A 2 -9.72 1.51 -5.48
C ASP A 2 -8.84 2.27 -4.48
N LYS A 3 -9.39 2.59 -3.30
CA LYS A 3 -8.65 3.21 -2.19
C LYS A 3 -7.39 2.44 -1.76
N LEU A 4 -7.46 1.10 -1.68
CA LEU A 4 -6.30 0.28 -1.27
C LEU A 4 -5.21 0.32 -2.33
N ILE A 5 -5.60 0.25 -3.61
CA ILE A 5 -4.68 0.36 -4.74
C ILE A 5 -4.08 1.78 -4.78
N ASP A 6 -4.86 2.83 -4.54
CA ASP A 6 -4.37 4.21 -4.49
C ASP A 6 -3.38 4.44 -3.34
N ILE A 7 -3.68 3.93 -2.14
CA ILE A 7 -2.76 3.97 -0.99
C ILE A 7 -1.47 3.24 -1.33
N ALA A 8 -1.56 2.02 -1.87
CA ALA A 8 -0.40 1.21 -2.21
C ALA A 8 0.44 1.86 -3.31
N ASN A 9 -0.19 2.39 -4.36
CA ASN A 9 0.50 3.09 -5.44
C ASN A 9 1.25 4.32 -4.92
N ARG A 10 0.63 5.07 -4.01
CA ARG A 10 1.29 6.20 -3.37
C ARG A 10 2.45 5.75 -2.48
N ALA A 11 2.30 4.65 -1.74
CA ALA A 11 3.36 4.10 -0.90
C ALA A 11 4.54 3.53 -1.71
N VAL A 12 4.30 3.03 -2.92
CA VAL A 12 5.38 2.62 -3.84
C VAL A 12 6.16 3.85 -4.33
N ALA A 13 5.45 4.94 -4.67
CA ALA A 13 6.06 6.14 -5.26
C ALA A 13 6.70 7.10 -4.23
N ASP A 14 6.20 7.11 -3.00
CA ASP A 14 6.64 8.01 -1.93
C ASP A 14 7.03 7.20 -0.69
N TYR A 15 8.34 7.12 -0.45
CA TYR A 15 8.88 6.40 0.69
C TYR A 15 8.43 6.99 2.03
N GLY A 16 8.29 8.32 2.14
CA GLY A 16 7.80 8.96 3.36
C GLY A 16 6.35 8.58 3.64
N PHE A 17 5.51 8.57 2.61
CA PHE A 17 4.14 8.07 2.72
C PHE A 17 4.11 6.57 3.08
N ARG A 18 5.01 5.75 2.50
CA ARG A 18 5.14 4.34 2.87
C ARG A 18 5.43 4.16 4.36
N GLN A 19 6.32 4.96 4.95
CA GLN A 19 6.59 4.89 6.39
C GLN A 19 5.33 5.21 7.22
N ALA A 20 4.51 6.18 6.79
CA ALA A 20 3.25 6.46 7.44
C ALA A 20 2.25 5.28 7.37
N VAL A 21 2.24 4.53 6.26
CA VAL A 21 1.43 3.30 6.15
C VAL A 21 2.00 2.19 7.05
N LEU A 22 3.30 1.93 6.99
CA LEU A 22 3.97 0.84 7.71
C LEU A 22 3.82 0.95 9.24
N TYR A 23 3.88 2.17 9.78
CA TYR A 23 3.83 2.40 11.23
C TYR A 23 2.51 3.02 11.71
N GLY A 24 1.62 3.39 10.79
CA GLY A 24 0.39 4.13 11.06
C GLY A 24 -0.81 3.66 10.24
N ALA A 25 -0.85 2.37 9.87
CA ALA A 25 -1.93 1.80 9.04
C ALA A 25 -3.34 2.14 9.55
N GLY A 26 -3.55 2.17 10.87
CA GLY A 26 -4.83 2.58 11.47
C GLY A 26 -5.20 4.04 11.21
N ASP A 27 -4.22 4.96 11.28
CA ASP A 27 -4.45 6.38 10.96
C ASP A 27 -4.75 6.58 9.47
N ILE A 28 -4.06 5.82 8.61
CA ILE A 28 -4.33 5.81 7.16
C ILE A 28 -5.74 5.28 6.89
N ALA A 29 -6.12 4.16 7.51
CA ALA A 29 -7.44 3.56 7.36
C ALA A 29 -8.56 4.54 7.76
N SER A 30 -8.38 5.24 8.88
CA SER A 30 -9.30 6.29 9.35
C SER A 30 -9.38 7.46 8.37
N LYS A 31 -8.23 8.02 7.96
CA LYS A 31 -8.18 9.16 7.02
C LYS A 31 -8.79 8.87 5.66
N TRP A 32 -8.68 7.63 5.19
CA TRP A 32 -9.24 7.19 3.91
C TRP A 32 -10.65 6.61 4.03
N SER A 33 -11.20 6.58 5.24
CA SER A 33 -12.51 5.98 5.55
C SER A 33 -12.62 4.58 4.96
N LEU A 34 -11.63 3.74 5.27
CA LEU A 34 -11.65 2.32 4.91
C LEU A 34 -12.70 1.59 5.74
N THR A 35 -13.30 0.56 5.15
CA THR A 35 -14.11 -0.40 5.93
C THR A 35 -13.20 -1.22 6.86
N GLU A 36 -13.81 -1.95 7.81
CA GLU A 36 -13.05 -2.86 8.69
C GLU A 36 -12.28 -3.91 7.87
N ASP A 37 -12.89 -4.48 6.83
CA ASP A 37 -12.25 -5.44 5.92
C ASP A 37 -11.08 -4.81 5.15
N GLU A 38 -11.26 -3.60 4.60
CA GLU A 38 -10.19 -2.89 3.90
C GLU A 38 -9.04 -2.53 4.86
N ALA A 39 -9.36 -2.11 6.08
CA ALA A 39 -8.37 -1.80 7.11
C ALA A 39 -7.58 -3.06 7.51
N ALA A 40 -8.25 -4.20 7.67
CA ALA A 40 -7.61 -5.48 7.98
C ALA A 40 -6.63 -5.89 6.87
N LEU A 41 -7.03 -5.78 5.60
CA LEU A 41 -6.15 -6.02 4.46
C LEU A 41 -4.95 -5.06 4.44
N LEU A 42 -5.17 -3.76 4.70
CA LEU A 42 -4.13 -2.76 4.74
C LEU A 42 -3.09 -3.04 5.85
N SER A 43 -3.54 -3.46 7.03
CA SER A 43 -2.66 -3.78 8.17
C SER A 43 -2.05 -5.18 8.13
N GLY A 44 -2.46 -6.02 7.18
CA GLY A 44 -1.98 -7.39 7.00
C GLY A 44 -1.22 -7.54 5.69
N SER A 45 -1.78 -8.30 4.75
CA SER A 45 -1.08 -8.71 3.52
C SER A 45 -0.58 -7.55 2.67
N ILE A 46 -1.27 -6.40 2.65
CA ILE A 46 -0.81 -5.23 1.90
C ILE A 46 0.38 -4.57 2.62
N LEU A 47 0.38 -4.54 3.95
CA LEU A 47 1.50 -4.04 4.75
C LEU A 47 2.77 -4.86 4.48
N ASP A 48 2.63 -6.19 4.47
CA ASP A 48 3.71 -7.13 4.19
C ASP A 48 4.32 -6.87 2.81
N GLU A 49 3.48 -6.72 1.79
CA GLU A 49 3.89 -6.41 0.43
C GLU A 49 4.65 -5.06 0.34
N LEU A 50 4.12 -4.02 0.98
CA LEU A 50 4.78 -2.72 1.02
C LEU A 50 6.11 -2.73 1.79
N SER A 51 6.23 -3.58 2.82
CA SER A 51 7.45 -3.72 3.62
C SER A 51 8.58 -4.43 2.87
N ALA A 52 8.25 -5.28 1.90
CA ALA A 52 9.21 -6.05 1.11
C ALA A 52 9.83 -5.24 -0.05
N LEU A 53 9.23 -4.09 -0.40
CA LEU A 53 9.71 -3.23 -1.48
C LEU A 53 11.11 -2.65 -1.18
N PRO A 54 11.95 -2.43 -2.23
CA PRO A 54 13.24 -1.75 -2.08
C PRO A 54 13.15 -0.40 -1.34
N ILE A 55 14.24 -0.01 -0.68
CA ILE A 55 14.33 1.24 0.10
C ILE A 55 15.42 2.16 -0.46
N PRO A 56 15.06 3.24 -1.19
CA PRO A 56 13.76 3.49 -1.83
C PRO A 56 13.58 2.70 -3.14
N VAL A 57 12.34 2.56 -3.60
CA VAL A 57 12.03 2.11 -4.98
C VAL A 57 12.60 3.16 -5.94
N GLN A 58 13.33 2.71 -6.97
CA GLN A 58 13.91 3.65 -7.93
C GLN A 58 12.82 4.20 -8.86
N PRO A 59 12.89 5.47 -9.29
CA PRO A 59 11.85 6.08 -10.13
C PRO A 59 11.50 5.29 -11.40
N ALA A 60 12.49 4.62 -12.00
CA ALA A 60 12.29 3.80 -13.19
C ALA A 60 11.47 2.53 -12.91
N ASP A 61 11.51 2.02 -11.68
CA ASP A 61 10.85 0.78 -11.26
C ASP A 61 9.45 1.02 -10.68
N ILE A 62 9.12 2.27 -10.31
CA ILE A 62 7.83 2.64 -9.72
C ILE A 62 6.64 2.09 -10.54
N PRO A 63 6.56 2.26 -11.88
CA PRO A 63 5.41 1.77 -12.64
C PRO A 63 5.25 0.25 -12.57
N ALA A 64 6.37 -0.48 -12.57
CA ALA A 64 6.36 -1.94 -12.51
C ALA A 64 5.93 -2.44 -11.12
N GLU A 65 6.45 -1.83 -10.05
CA GLU A 65 6.06 -2.17 -8.68
C GLU A 65 4.62 -1.79 -8.37
N GLN A 66 4.13 -0.63 -8.83
CA GLN A 66 2.72 -0.25 -8.72
C GLN A 66 1.80 -1.27 -9.38
N ALA A 67 2.13 -1.69 -10.61
CA ALA A 67 1.36 -2.73 -11.30
C ALA A 67 1.38 -4.06 -10.54
N ARG A 68 2.56 -4.49 -10.06
CA ARG A 68 2.73 -5.75 -9.32
C ARG A 68 1.92 -5.75 -8.02
N VAL A 69 2.04 -4.70 -7.21
CA VAL A 69 1.31 -4.58 -5.93
C VAL A 69 -0.19 -4.47 -6.16
N ALA A 70 -0.63 -3.71 -7.17
CA ALA A 70 -2.05 -3.63 -7.52
C ALA A 70 -2.63 -5.00 -7.92
N GLU A 71 -1.89 -5.82 -8.68
CA GLU A 71 -2.29 -7.18 -9.02
C GLU A 71 -2.37 -8.10 -7.81
N VAL A 72 -1.46 -7.96 -6.83
CA VAL A 72 -1.57 -8.68 -5.55
C VAL A 72 -2.85 -8.28 -4.82
N ILE A 73 -3.13 -6.98 -4.69
CA ILE A 73 -4.33 -6.48 -4.03
C ILE A 73 -5.60 -7.03 -4.69
N LYS A 74 -5.67 -7.02 -6.03
CA LYS A 74 -6.82 -7.56 -6.79
C LYS A 74 -7.06 -9.06 -6.58
N ARG A 75 -6.05 -9.83 -6.17
CA ARG A 75 -6.19 -11.27 -5.89
C ARG A 75 -6.64 -11.56 -4.46
N LEU A 76 -6.56 -10.58 -3.56
CA LEU A 76 -6.97 -10.70 -2.16
C LEU A 76 -8.46 -10.39 -1.95
N ILE A 77 -9.16 -9.95 -2.99
CA ILE A 77 -10.50 -9.38 -2.95
C ILE A 77 -11.43 -10.01 -3.97
#